data_AF-A0A395SBG3-F1
#
_entry.id   AF-A0A395SBG3-F1
#
_cell.length_a   1.000
_cell.length_b   1.000
_cell.length_c   1.000
_cell.angle_alpha   90.00
_cell.angle_beta   90.00
_cell.angle_gamma   90.00
#
_symmetry.space_group_name_H-M   'P 1'
#
loop_
_entity.id
_entity.type
_entity.pdbx_description
1 polymer ?
#
loop_
_entity_poly.entity_id
_entity_poly.type
_entity_poly.pdbx_seq_one_letter_code
_entity_poly.pdbx_strand_id
1 'polypeptide(L)'
;MDNADFIPWIQNSVPGLTMSELRHLAHELYPPIFDGGLGYTNQGSRQMALWSEAVIDCNMVGISKIMNGHSYAFHITPGLHTQDLKYTFNDPQSPVFQPVAQDVLQTVLTSFTVSGFPELSSRYAIDFPSWGTEGNVVGINGQGVEKTLNAVNETRCAWWHRFHSGKAAQSSTWKH
;
A
#
# COMPACT_ATOMS: atom_id res chain seq x y z
N MET A 1 17.11 -13.87 -8.39
CA MET A 1 17.08 -14.06 -6.93
C MET A 1 16.44 -15.40 -6.69
N ASP A 2 17.19 -16.31 -6.08
CA ASP A 2 16.68 -17.63 -5.70
C ASP A 2 16.20 -17.59 -4.24
N ASN A 3 15.56 -18.67 -3.79
CA ASN A 3 15.03 -18.71 -2.41
C ASN A 3 16.13 -18.53 -1.36
N ALA A 4 17.35 -19.02 -1.63
CA ALA A 4 18.48 -18.90 -0.73
C ALA A 4 18.94 -17.45 -0.54
N ASP A 5 18.68 -16.58 -1.52
CA ASP A 5 19.07 -15.18 -1.49
C ASP A 5 18.08 -14.28 -0.72
N PHE A 6 16.88 -14.81 -0.38
CA PHE A 6 15.82 -13.99 0.20
C PHE A 6 16.18 -13.44 1.58
N ILE A 7 16.74 -14.27 2.47
CA ILE A 7 17.20 -13.81 3.80
C ILE A 7 18.35 -12.80 3.69
N PRO A 8 19.44 -13.06 2.93
CA PRO A 8 20.49 -12.08 2.69
C PRO A 8 19.95 -10.76 2.14
N TRP A 9 18.97 -10.82 1.25
CA TRP A 9 18.32 -9.62 0.73
C TRP A 9 17.54 -8.86 1.81
N ILE A 10 16.68 -9.53 2.60
CA ILE A 10 15.95 -8.87 3.70
C ILE A 10 16.93 -8.20 4.66
N GLN A 11 18.03 -8.89 5.03
CA GLN A 11 19.02 -8.36 5.95
C GLN A 11 19.67 -7.06 5.45
N ASN A 12 19.93 -6.97 4.14
CA ASN A 12 20.51 -5.78 3.52
C ASN A 12 19.48 -4.66 3.31
N SER A 13 18.21 -5.02 3.10
CA SER A 13 17.12 -4.07 2.83
C SER A 13 16.49 -3.50 4.09
N VAL A 14 16.45 -4.26 5.18
CA VAL A 14 15.82 -3.87 6.44
C VAL A 14 16.85 -4.07 7.58
N PRO A 15 17.70 -3.07 7.83
CA PRO A 15 18.76 -3.20 8.82
C PRO A 15 18.23 -3.34 10.24
N GLY A 16 18.96 -4.09 11.07
CA GLY A 16 18.66 -4.24 12.49
C GLY A 16 17.63 -5.30 12.83
N LEU A 17 17.33 -6.22 11.90
CA LEU A 17 16.64 -7.47 12.16
C LEU A 17 17.60 -8.53 12.72
N THR A 18 17.12 -9.30 13.68
CA THR A 18 17.80 -10.50 14.18
C THR A 18 17.64 -11.67 13.21
N MET A 19 18.50 -12.68 13.32
CA MET A 19 18.36 -13.90 12.51
C MET A 19 17.04 -14.64 12.76
N SER A 20 16.44 -14.50 13.95
CA SER A 20 15.13 -15.10 14.23
C SER A 20 14.02 -14.38 13.47
N GLU A 21 14.04 -13.04 13.46
CA GLU A 21 13.08 -12.23 12.70
C GLU A 21 13.22 -12.44 11.20
N LEU A 22 14.46 -12.52 10.69
CA LEU A 22 14.72 -12.83 9.27
C LEU A 22 14.13 -14.17 8.85
N ARG A 23 14.30 -15.21 9.68
CA ARG A 23 13.69 -16.53 9.42
C ARG A 23 12.17 -16.50 9.51
N HIS A 24 11.62 -15.79 10.48
CA HIS A 24 10.18 -15.65 10.63
C HIS A 24 9.55 -14.96 9.40
N LEU A 25 10.15 -13.86 8.94
CA LEU A 25 9.74 -13.20 7.69
C LEU A 25 9.82 -14.14 6.49
N ALA A 26 10.96 -14.83 6.33
CA ALA A 26 11.20 -15.66 5.15
C ALA A 26 10.39 -16.96 5.11
N HIS A 27 10.05 -17.55 6.26
CA HIS A 27 9.44 -18.89 6.30
C HIS A 27 7.98 -18.88 6.74
N GLU A 28 7.52 -17.85 7.45
CA GLU A 28 6.16 -17.81 7.99
C GLU A 28 5.33 -16.71 7.35
N LEU A 29 5.84 -15.47 7.31
CA LEU A 29 5.07 -14.34 6.78
C LEU A 29 5.09 -14.28 5.25
N TYR A 30 6.26 -14.51 4.65
CA TYR A 30 6.45 -14.53 3.21
C TYR A 30 7.09 -15.86 2.78
N PRO A 31 6.44 -17.03 2.92
CA PRO A 31 6.99 -18.30 2.49
C PRO A 31 7.14 -18.39 0.96
N PRO A 32 8.01 -19.25 0.40
CA PRO A 32 8.18 -19.42 -1.04
C PRO A 32 7.04 -20.24 -1.69
N ILE A 33 5.79 -19.80 -1.50
CA ILE A 33 4.59 -20.39 -2.08
C ILE A 33 4.11 -19.47 -3.22
N PHE A 34 4.14 -19.99 -4.45
CA PHE A 34 4.01 -19.18 -5.67
C PHE A 34 2.70 -19.43 -6.43
N ASP A 35 1.66 -19.88 -5.74
CA ASP A 35 0.33 -20.10 -6.31
C ASP A 35 -0.50 -18.81 -6.47
N GLY A 36 0.03 -17.65 -6.04
CA GLY A 36 -0.65 -16.36 -6.07
C GLY A 36 -1.52 -16.07 -4.84
N GLY A 37 -1.82 -17.07 -3.99
CA GLY A 37 -2.67 -16.90 -2.82
C GLY A 37 -2.10 -15.96 -1.75
N LEU A 38 -0.80 -15.69 -1.82
CA LEU A 38 -0.07 -14.79 -0.90
C LEU A 38 0.26 -13.42 -1.52
N GLY A 39 -0.30 -13.12 -2.69
CA GLY A 39 -0.05 -11.88 -3.44
C GLY A 39 1.21 -11.91 -4.30
N TYR A 40 1.83 -13.09 -4.48
CA TYR A 40 3.02 -13.26 -5.32
C TYR A 40 3.07 -14.64 -5.99
N THR A 41 3.68 -14.69 -7.16
CA THR A 41 3.76 -15.87 -8.03
C THR A 41 5.20 -16.26 -8.42
N ASN A 42 6.18 -15.52 -7.90
CA ASN A 42 7.61 -15.80 -8.06
C ASN A 42 8.43 -15.04 -7.01
N GLN A 43 9.75 -15.30 -6.94
CA GLN A 43 10.65 -14.66 -5.98
C GLN A 43 10.68 -13.13 -6.09
N GLY A 44 10.64 -12.58 -7.31
CA GLY A 44 10.61 -11.13 -7.51
C GLY A 44 9.34 -10.49 -6.94
N SER A 45 8.17 -11.05 -7.25
CA SER A 45 6.91 -10.58 -6.66
C SER A 45 6.82 -10.78 -5.14
N ARG A 46 7.47 -11.80 -4.59
CA ARG A 46 7.58 -12.01 -3.13
C ARG A 46 8.44 -10.95 -2.46
N GLN A 47 9.55 -10.59 -3.09
CA GLN A 47 10.41 -9.47 -2.68
C GLN A 47 9.65 -8.14 -2.70
N MET A 48 8.92 -7.89 -3.79
CA MET A 48 8.08 -6.69 -3.91
C MET A 48 6.97 -6.66 -2.85
N ALA A 49 6.30 -7.78 -2.57
CA ALA A 49 5.29 -7.85 -1.53
C ALA A 49 5.86 -7.50 -0.15
N LEU A 50 7.01 -8.08 0.22
CA LEU A 50 7.67 -7.74 1.49
C LEU A 50 8.04 -6.26 1.55
N TRP A 51 8.68 -5.73 0.51
CA TRP A 51 9.13 -4.34 0.49
C TRP A 51 7.97 -3.35 0.50
N SER A 52 6.93 -3.60 -0.30
CA SER A 52 5.73 -2.75 -0.39
C SER A 52 5.00 -2.71 0.95
N GLU A 53 4.79 -3.86 1.58
CA GLU A 53 4.14 -3.93 2.88
C GLU A 53 4.98 -3.29 3.99
N ALA A 54 6.30 -3.48 3.98
CA ALA A 54 7.21 -2.90 4.98
C ALA A 54 7.24 -1.37 4.97
N VAL A 55 7.19 -0.77 3.78
CA VAL A 55 7.47 0.66 3.57
C VAL A 55 6.20 1.47 3.32
N ILE A 56 5.20 0.92 2.64
CA ILE A 56 4.02 1.66 2.17
C ILE A 56 2.75 1.07 2.77
N ASP A 57 2.39 -0.16 2.41
CA ASP A 57 1.02 -0.64 2.57
C ASP A 57 0.63 -0.80 4.04
N CYS A 58 1.52 -1.32 4.88
CA CYS A 58 1.21 -1.44 6.30
C CYS A 58 1.22 -0.09 7.01
N ASN A 59 2.01 0.89 6.58
CA ASN A 59 1.90 2.25 7.11
C ASN A 59 0.54 2.86 6.77
N MET A 60 0.06 2.67 5.53
CA MET A 60 -1.28 3.07 5.12
C MET A 60 -2.35 2.42 6.01
N VAL A 61 -2.32 1.10 6.19
CA VAL A 61 -3.26 0.38 7.08
C VAL A 61 -3.21 0.93 8.51
N GLY A 62 -2.02 1.21 9.05
CA GLY A 62 -1.85 1.75 10.40
C GLY A 62 -2.47 3.14 10.55
N ILE A 63 -2.19 4.04 9.61
CA ILE A 63 -2.74 5.40 9.60
C ILE A 63 -4.27 5.34 9.42
N SER A 64 -4.78 4.55 8.48
CA SER A 64 -6.21 4.46 8.19
C SER A 64 -7.04 3.86 9.34
N LYS A 65 -6.43 3.00 10.18
CA LYS A 65 -7.09 2.48 11.39
C LYS A 65 -7.22 3.52 12.51
N ILE A 66 -6.32 4.50 12.56
CA ILE A 66 -6.29 5.52 13.62
C ILE A 66 -7.04 6.79 13.17
N MET A 67 -6.92 7.13 11.89
CA MET A 67 -7.55 8.30 11.30
C MET A 67 -8.94 7.92 10.80
N ASN A 68 -9.96 8.70 11.16
CA ASN A 68 -11.27 8.60 10.51
C ASN A 68 -11.23 9.30 9.14
N GLY A 69 -10.42 8.75 8.23
CA GLY A 69 -10.15 9.31 6.91
C GLY A 69 -10.61 8.40 5.78
N HIS A 70 -10.33 8.84 4.56
CA HIS A 70 -10.69 8.18 3.32
C HIS A 70 -9.46 7.52 2.69
N SER A 71 -9.64 6.34 2.10
CA SER A 71 -8.54 5.60 1.45
C SER A 71 -8.92 5.18 0.04
N TYR A 72 -7.96 5.21 -0.86
CA TYR A 72 -8.11 4.71 -2.22
C TYR A 72 -6.98 3.77 -2.59
N ALA A 73 -7.26 2.89 -3.56
CA ALA A 73 -6.28 2.05 -4.21
C ALA A 73 -6.23 2.39 -5.70
N PHE A 74 -5.04 2.72 -6.19
CA PHE A 74 -4.84 3.09 -7.59
C PHE A 74 -4.64 1.84 -8.46
N HIS A 75 -5.73 1.30 -8.98
CA HIS A 75 -5.80 0.03 -9.72
C HIS A 75 -5.53 0.18 -11.22
N ILE A 76 -4.47 0.90 -11.59
CA ILE A 76 -4.02 0.98 -12.98
C ILE A 76 -2.78 0.12 -13.17
N THR A 77 -2.93 -1.04 -13.84
CA THR A 77 -1.81 -1.92 -14.20
C THR A 77 -0.74 -1.15 -14.99
N PRO A 78 0.57 -1.36 -14.72
CA PRO A 78 1.16 -2.35 -13.81
C PRO A 78 1.13 -2.02 -12.31
N GLY A 79 0.65 -0.84 -11.90
CA GLY A 79 0.59 -0.46 -10.49
C GLY A 79 1.95 -0.14 -9.88
N LEU A 80 2.85 0.46 -10.68
CA LEU A 80 4.20 0.78 -10.21
C LEU A 80 4.18 1.96 -9.24
N HIS A 81 5.13 1.95 -8.30
CA HIS A 81 5.34 3.07 -7.40
C HIS A 81 5.52 4.38 -8.20
N THR A 82 4.82 5.44 -7.78
CA THR A 82 4.76 6.77 -8.42
C THR A 82 4.05 6.84 -9.78
N GLN A 83 3.46 5.75 -10.27
CA GLN A 83 2.71 5.75 -11.53
C GLN A 83 1.52 6.72 -11.49
N ASP A 84 0.93 6.91 -10.32
CA ASP A 84 -0.19 7.81 -10.06
C ASP A 84 0.17 9.29 -10.23
N LEU A 85 1.43 9.70 -10.10
CA LEU A 85 1.85 11.10 -10.23
C LEU A 85 1.42 11.72 -11.57
N LYS A 86 1.52 10.96 -12.65
CA LYS A 86 1.11 11.41 -13.99
C LYS A 86 -0.39 11.67 -14.09
N TYR A 87 -1.18 10.90 -13.35
CA TYR A 87 -2.63 11.04 -13.24
C TYR A 87 -2.99 12.21 -12.32
N THR A 88 -2.26 12.38 -11.21
CA THR A 88 -2.44 13.48 -10.26
C THR A 88 -2.18 14.84 -10.89
N PHE A 89 -1.07 15.03 -11.60
CA PHE A 89 -0.61 16.37 -12.00
C PHE A 89 -0.98 16.79 -13.42
N ASN A 90 -1.48 15.88 -14.26
CA ASN A 90 -1.78 16.12 -15.68
C ASN A 90 -0.60 16.69 -16.49
N ASP A 91 0.07 15.85 -17.26
CA ASP A 91 1.03 16.32 -18.26
C ASP A 91 0.37 16.32 -19.66
N PRO A 92 0.06 17.50 -20.25
CA PRO A 92 -0.54 17.57 -21.58
C PRO A 92 0.38 17.06 -22.70
N GLN A 93 1.71 17.09 -22.49
CA GLN A 93 2.69 16.61 -23.47
C GLN A 93 2.89 15.09 -23.40
N SER A 94 2.49 14.50 -22.28
CA SER A 94 2.48 13.07 -22.09
C SER A 94 1.14 12.67 -21.47
N PRO A 95 0.07 12.48 -22.25
CA PRO A 95 -1.21 12.05 -21.71
C PRO A 95 -1.12 10.68 -21.01
N VAL A 96 -1.96 10.46 -20.01
CA VAL A 96 -2.09 9.14 -19.38
C VAL A 96 -2.78 8.14 -20.30
N PHE A 97 -2.54 6.85 -20.08
CA PHE A 97 -3.21 5.78 -20.82
C PHE A 97 -4.69 5.63 -20.42
N GLN A 98 -5.05 5.99 -19.18
CA GLN A 98 -6.42 5.89 -18.65
C GLN A 98 -6.95 7.27 -18.22
N PRO A 99 -7.44 8.12 -19.14
CA PRO A 99 -7.92 9.47 -18.82
C PRO A 99 -9.06 9.49 -17.80
N VAL A 100 -9.88 8.44 -17.74
CA VAL A 100 -10.94 8.30 -16.73
C VAL A 100 -10.37 8.26 -15.31
N ALA A 101 -9.32 7.47 -15.09
CA ALA A 101 -8.67 7.39 -13.78
C ALA A 101 -8.04 8.72 -13.36
N GLN A 102 -7.55 9.49 -14.34
CA GLN A 102 -7.01 10.83 -14.11
C GLN A 102 -8.11 11.81 -13.68
N ASP A 103 -9.22 11.86 -14.41
CA ASP A 103 -10.38 12.70 -14.09
C ASP A 103 -10.91 12.39 -12.68
N VAL A 104 -11.07 11.11 -12.36
CA VAL A 104 -11.46 10.64 -11.02
C VAL A 104 -10.46 11.08 -9.95
N LEU A 105 -9.18 10.80 -10.12
CA LEU A 105 -8.16 11.08 -9.10
C LEU A 105 -8.04 12.58 -8.83
N GLN A 106 -8.06 13.40 -9.88
CA GLN A 106 -8.03 14.86 -9.73
C GLN A 106 -9.28 15.39 -9.05
N THR A 107 -10.45 14.88 -9.41
CA THR A 107 -11.72 15.28 -8.79
C THR A 107 -11.75 14.92 -7.30
N VAL A 108 -11.33 13.71 -6.94
CA VAL A 108 -11.25 13.25 -5.53
C VAL A 108 -10.28 14.10 -4.72
N LEU A 109 -9.08 14.38 -5.23
CA LEU A 109 -8.08 15.17 -4.51
C LEU A 109 -8.50 16.64 -4.37
N THR A 110 -9.07 17.24 -5.41
CA THR A 110 -9.52 18.64 -5.39
C THR A 110 -10.72 18.84 -4.50
N SER A 111 -11.74 17.97 -4.59
CA SER A 111 -12.91 18.01 -3.70
C SER A 111 -12.54 17.83 -2.23
N PHE A 112 -11.65 16.87 -1.92
CA PHE A 112 -11.14 16.70 -0.56
C PHE A 112 -10.39 17.96 -0.07
N THR A 113 -9.58 18.58 -0.92
CA THR A 113 -8.86 19.81 -0.58
C THR A 113 -9.82 20.98 -0.30
N VAL A 114 -10.90 21.09 -1.06
CA VAL A 114 -11.88 22.19 -0.95
C VAL A 114 -12.81 22.00 0.24
N SER A 115 -13.28 20.78 0.49
CA SER A 115 -14.41 20.51 1.39
C SER A 115 -14.07 19.60 2.58
N GLY A 116 -12.90 18.97 2.57
CA GLY A 116 -12.52 17.94 3.54
C GLY A 116 -13.13 16.56 3.26
N PHE A 117 -13.88 16.39 2.16
CA PHE A 117 -14.51 15.12 1.78
C PHE A 117 -14.33 14.84 0.27
N PRO A 118 -13.98 13.60 -0.15
CA PRO A 118 -13.91 13.25 -1.56
C PRO A 118 -15.30 13.17 -2.19
N GLU A 119 -15.57 14.00 -3.18
CA GLU A 119 -16.85 14.02 -3.88
C GLU A 119 -16.66 13.76 -5.37
N LEU A 120 -17.35 12.75 -5.89
CA LEU A 120 -17.44 12.46 -7.31
C LEU A 120 -18.85 12.77 -7.79
N SER A 121 -18.97 13.65 -8.77
CA SER A 121 -20.25 13.96 -9.40
C SER A 121 -20.47 13.12 -10.67
N SER A 122 -21.72 13.03 -11.13
CA SER A 122 -22.09 12.43 -12.42
C SER A 122 -21.86 10.90 -12.50
N ARG A 123 -21.44 10.37 -13.66
CA ARG A 123 -21.39 8.93 -14.01
C ARG A 123 -20.47 8.06 -13.13
N TYR A 124 -19.67 8.67 -12.27
CA TYR A 124 -18.77 7.98 -11.32
C TYR A 124 -19.17 8.23 -9.85
N ALA A 125 -20.38 8.75 -9.61
CA ALA A 125 -20.86 9.03 -8.27
C ALA A 125 -20.94 7.74 -7.45
N ILE A 126 -20.06 7.65 -6.47
CA ILE A 126 -20.09 6.68 -5.38
C ILE A 126 -19.79 7.42 -4.09
N ASP A 127 -20.28 6.90 -2.96
CA ASP A 127 -19.79 7.38 -1.68
C ASP A 127 -18.32 7.01 -1.52
N PHE A 128 -17.56 7.92 -0.91
CA PHE A 128 -16.22 7.67 -0.43
C PHE A 128 -16.29 7.39 1.08
N PRO A 129 -16.48 6.13 1.52
CA PRO A 129 -16.60 5.82 2.93
C PRO A 129 -15.29 6.13 3.68
N SER A 130 -15.38 6.32 4.99
CA SER A 130 -14.18 6.24 5.83
C SER A 130 -13.74 4.78 5.94
N TRP A 131 -12.47 4.58 6.32
CA TRP A 131 -11.87 3.25 6.48
C TRP A 131 -12.76 2.29 7.32
N GLY A 132 -13.24 2.75 8.48
CA GLY A 132 -14.16 2.00 9.34
C GLY A 132 -13.60 0.67 9.85
N THR A 133 -14.46 -0.17 10.40
CA THR A 133 -14.08 -1.51 10.90
C THR A 133 -13.90 -2.53 9.79
N GLU A 134 -14.48 -2.27 8.61
CA GLU A 134 -14.45 -3.16 7.44
C GLU A 134 -13.20 -2.96 6.58
N GLY A 135 -12.44 -1.87 6.79
CA GLY A 135 -11.29 -1.53 5.96
C GLY A 135 -11.72 -1.09 4.55
N ASN A 136 -12.71 -0.21 4.48
CA ASN A 136 -13.24 0.30 3.23
C ASN A 136 -12.20 1.12 2.46
N VAL A 137 -12.11 0.85 1.16
CA VAL A 137 -11.23 1.54 0.22
C VAL A 137 -11.99 1.78 -1.08
N VAL A 138 -11.69 2.87 -1.79
CA VAL A 138 -12.19 3.08 -3.15
C VAL A 138 -11.11 2.67 -4.15
N GLY A 139 -11.41 1.69 -5.00
CA GLY A 139 -10.56 1.34 -6.14
C GLY A 139 -10.76 2.33 -7.28
N ILE A 140 -9.68 2.93 -7.77
CA ILE A 140 -9.68 3.81 -8.96
C ILE A 140 -9.06 3.02 -10.12
N ASN A 141 -9.83 2.77 -11.18
CA ASN A 141 -9.41 1.96 -12.32
C ASN A 141 -9.69 2.68 -13.65
N GLY A 142 -9.36 2.03 -14.78
CA GLY A 142 -9.51 2.64 -16.12
C GLY A 142 -10.96 2.89 -16.53
N GLN A 143 -11.92 2.30 -15.83
CA GLN A 143 -13.35 2.38 -16.10
C GLN A 143 -14.07 3.35 -15.15
N GLY A 144 -13.43 3.76 -14.05
CA GLY A 144 -13.99 4.68 -13.06
C GLY A 144 -13.57 4.29 -11.65
N VAL A 145 -14.57 4.08 -10.79
CA VAL A 145 -14.40 3.79 -9.37
C VAL A 145 -15.28 2.64 -8.91
N GLU A 146 -14.80 1.93 -7.91
CA GLU A 146 -15.55 0.88 -7.23
C GLU A 146 -15.28 0.90 -5.72
N LYS A 147 -16.30 0.59 -4.91
CA LYS A 147 -16.10 0.32 -3.48
C LYS A 147 -15.46 -1.06 -3.36
N THR A 148 -14.38 -1.14 -2.60
CA THR A 148 -13.65 -2.37 -2.32
C THR A 148 -13.19 -2.41 -0.86
N LEU A 149 -12.57 -3.51 -0.47
CA LEU A 149 -11.97 -3.68 0.84
C LEU A 149 -10.45 -3.65 0.72
N ASN A 150 -9.80 -3.28 1.82
CA ASN A 150 -8.36 -3.40 1.98
C ASN A 150 -7.91 -4.84 1.70
N ALA A 151 -7.06 -5.01 0.69
CA ALA A 151 -6.47 -6.31 0.34
C ALA A 151 -5.13 -6.57 1.04
N VAL A 152 -4.60 -5.60 1.81
CA VAL A 152 -3.29 -5.72 2.46
C VAL A 152 -3.36 -6.74 3.60
N ASN A 153 -2.38 -7.63 3.68
CA ASN A 153 -2.34 -8.70 4.66
C ASN A 153 -2.14 -8.15 6.09
N GLU A 154 -3.21 -8.12 6.88
CA GLU A 154 -3.17 -7.56 8.23
C GLU A 154 -2.28 -8.33 9.21
N THR A 155 -2.06 -9.63 9.00
CA THR A 155 -1.14 -10.42 9.85
C THR A 155 0.30 -9.95 9.66
N ARG A 156 0.69 -9.70 8.40
CA ARG A 156 2.00 -9.14 8.07
C ARG A 156 2.12 -7.71 8.58
N CYS A 157 1.08 -6.90 8.44
CA CYS A 157 1.08 -5.54 8.98
C CYS A 157 1.19 -5.48 10.50
N ALA A 158 0.53 -6.37 11.23
CA ALA A 158 0.69 -6.46 12.67
C ALA A 158 2.14 -6.73 13.08
N TRP A 159 2.88 -7.52 12.29
CA TRP A 159 4.31 -7.73 12.52
C TRP A 159 5.12 -6.46 12.23
N TRP A 160 4.91 -5.81 11.08
CA TRP A 160 5.61 -4.57 10.70
C TRP A 160 5.36 -3.44 11.69
N HIS A 161 4.13 -3.26 12.16
CA HIS A 161 3.80 -2.26 13.18
C HIS A 161 4.58 -2.49 14.47
N ARG A 162 4.66 -3.73 14.96
CA ARG A 162 5.45 -4.06 16.16
C ARG A 162 6.94 -3.79 15.97
N PHE A 163 7.49 -4.16 14.82
CA PHE A 163 8.90 -3.89 14.50
C PHE A 163 9.20 -2.38 14.52
N HIS A 164 8.38 -1.58 13.86
CA HIS A 164 8.55 -0.12 13.80
C HIS A 164 8.37 0.55 15.18
N SER A 165 7.35 0.14 15.95
CA SER A 165 7.13 0.66 17.31
C SER A 165 8.26 0.28 18.28
N GLY A 166 8.80 -0.94 18.18
CA GLY A 166 9.93 -1.40 19.00
C GLY A 166 11.20 -0.58 18.75
N LYS A 167 11.46 -0.21 17.49
CA LYS A 167 12.57 0.70 17.13
C LYS A 167 12.33 2.13 17.64
N ALA A 168 11.10 2.64 17.54
CA ALA A 168 10.76 3.96 18.08
C ALA A 168 11.03 4.03 19.60
N ALA A 169 10.62 3.01 20.36
CA ALA A 169 10.90 2.91 21.79
C ALA A 169 12.41 2.86 22.10
N GLN A 170 13.19 2.06 21.35
CA GLN A 170 14.65 1.98 21.52
C GLN A 170 15.38 3.26 21.13
N SER A 171 14.85 4.06 20.21
CA SER A 171 15.44 5.36 19.84
C SER A 171 15.17 6.46 20.88
N SER A 172 14.06 6.34 21.62
CA SER A 172 13.66 7.29 22.66
C SER A 172 14.48 7.19 23.94
N THR A 173 15.17 6.07 24.17
CA THR A 173 16.03 5.83 25.34
C THR A 173 17.44 6.44 25.22
N TRP A 174 17.78 7.07 24.08
CA TRP A 174 19.07 7.73 23.85
C TRP A 174 19.02 9.27 24.00
N LYS A 175 18.03 9.78 24.73
CA LYS A 175 17.99 11.20 25.14
C LYS A 175 18.20 11.32 26.64
N HIS A 176 19.43 11.15 27.11
CA HIS A 176 19.96 11.72 28.36
C HIS A 176 21.47 11.93 28.23
#